data_AF-A0A968XFC5-F1
#
_entry.id   AF-A0A968XFC5-F1
#
_cell.length_a   1.000
_cell.length_b   1.000
_cell.length_c   1.000
_cell.angle_alpha   90.00
_cell.angle_beta   90.00
_cell.angle_gamma   90.00
#
_symmetry.space_group_name_H-M   'P 1'
#
loop_
_entity.id
_entity.type
_entity.pdbx_description
1 polymer ?
#
loop_
_entity_poly.entity_id
_entity_poly.type
_entity_poly.pdbx_seq_one_letter_code
_entity_poly.pdbx_strand_id
1 'polypeptide(L)'
;MILRESDWRAQRLRFHTDIRSTKIAQLETRKQMSVLIYDEAAKLQLRLSGTAWVEASAEADTAWQMSTPFARRCYMADVAPGTVVDTPTSGLPSWIEGRKPDEAQLIHARDNFAVLLFFI
;
A
#
# COMPACT_ATOMS: atom_id res chain seq x y z
N MET A 1 -2.42 0.49 -4.16
CA MET A 1 -2.85 -0.22 -2.93
C MET A 1 -3.03 -1.67 -3.29
N ILE A 2 -2.69 -2.60 -2.40
CA ILE A 2 -2.92 -4.03 -2.63
C ILE A 2 -3.65 -4.59 -1.42
N LEU A 3 -4.75 -5.33 -1.63
CA LEU A 3 -5.48 -6.02 -0.57
C LEU A 3 -4.63 -7.14 0.02
N ARG A 4 -4.53 -7.21 1.35
CA ARG A 4 -3.66 -8.15 2.07
C ARG A 4 -4.37 -8.93 3.17
N GLU A 5 -5.52 -8.43 3.64
CA GLU A 5 -6.37 -9.13 4.59
C GLU A 5 -7.83 -8.71 4.39
N SER A 6 -8.72 -9.68 4.60
CA SER A 6 -10.16 -9.48 4.70
C SER A 6 -10.64 -10.15 5.98
N ASP A 7 -11.03 -9.35 6.96
CA ASP A 7 -11.62 -9.81 8.22
C ASP A 7 -13.13 -9.55 8.19
N TRP A 8 -13.90 -10.61 8.01
CA TRP A 8 -15.36 -10.53 7.94
C TRP A 8 -16.01 -10.26 9.30
N ARG A 9 -15.39 -10.69 10.41
CA ARG A 9 -15.93 -10.48 11.76
C ARG A 9 -15.79 -9.02 12.16
N ALA A 10 -14.67 -8.42 11.82
CA ALA A 10 -14.40 -6.99 12.05
C ALA A 10 -14.93 -6.08 10.93
N GLN A 11 -15.53 -6.65 9.87
CA GLN A 11 -15.95 -5.92 8.66
C GLN A 11 -14.84 -5.03 8.09
N ARG A 12 -13.61 -5.55 8.07
CA ARG A 12 -12.39 -4.78 7.84
C ARG A 12 -11.58 -5.36 6.69
N LEU A 13 -11.11 -4.49 5.81
CA LEU A 13 -10.11 -4.82 4.78
C LEU A 13 -8.80 -4.09 5.09
N ARG A 14 -7.66 -4.78 5.00
CA ARG A 14 -6.34 -4.17 5.11
C ARG A 14 -5.64 -4.14 3.77
N PHE A 15 -5.15 -2.97 3.40
CA PHE A 15 -4.32 -2.76 2.23
C PHE A 15 -2.92 -2.30 2.64
N HIS A 16 -1.92 -2.61 1.82
CA HIS A 16 -0.62 -1.97 1.93
C HIS A 16 -0.53 -0.76 0.98
N THR A 17 0.14 0.30 1.43
CA THR A 17 0.31 1.55 0.68
C THR A 17 1.60 2.26 1.06
N ASP A 18 2.06 3.14 0.16
CA ASP A 18 3.09 4.12 0.47
C ASP A 18 2.44 5.34 1.13
N ILE A 19 2.94 5.74 2.30
CA ILE A 19 2.40 6.85 3.10
C ILE A 19 2.52 8.20 2.40
N ARG A 20 3.47 8.34 1.46
CA ARG A 20 3.72 9.58 0.72
C ARG A 20 2.77 9.79 -0.46
N SER A 21 1.97 8.77 -0.79
CA SER A 21 1.13 8.82 -1.99
C SER A 21 -0.09 9.74 -1.83
N THR A 22 -0.52 10.39 -2.91
CA THR A 22 -1.59 11.42 -2.89
C THR A 22 -2.90 10.97 -2.24
N LYS A 23 -3.24 9.68 -2.33
CA LYS A 23 -4.46 9.11 -1.72
C LYS A 23 -4.47 9.24 -0.19
N ILE A 24 -3.30 9.29 0.44
CA ILE A 24 -3.16 9.44 1.89
C ILE A 24 -3.60 10.84 2.31
N ALA A 25 -3.08 11.87 1.64
CA ALA A 25 -3.53 13.26 1.84
C ALA A 25 -5.04 13.43 1.58
N GLN A 26 -5.59 12.74 0.57
CA GLN A 26 -7.04 12.74 0.33
C GLN A 26 -7.83 12.17 1.52
N LEU A 27 -7.35 11.07 2.12
CA LEU A 27 -7.99 10.44 3.28
C LEU A 27 -7.91 11.26 4.56
N GLU A 28 -6.84 12.04 4.74
CA GLU A 28 -6.71 12.98 5.86
C GLU A 28 -7.80 14.06 5.82
N THR A 29 -8.18 14.52 4.62
CA THR A 29 -9.28 15.48 4.47
C THR A 29 -10.66 14.84 4.58
N ARG A 30 -10.82 13.62 4.07
CA ARG A 30 -12.09 12.88 4.05
C ARG A 30 -11.83 11.39 4.18
N LYS A 31 -12.30 10.82 5.27
CA LYS A 31 -12.14 9.39 5.57
C LYS A 31 -13.03 8.47 4.72
N GLN A 32 -13.86 9.02 3.85
CA GLN A 32 -14.77 8.24 3.01
C GLN A 32 -14.01 7.63 1.85
N MET A 33 -14.16 6.32 1.65
CA MET A 33 -13.50 5.56 0.61
C MET A 33 -14.49 4.59 -0.03
N SER A 34 -14.28 4.28 -1.31
CA SER A 34 -14.94 3.15 -1.96
C SER A 34 -13.92 2.15 -2.46
N VAL A 35 -14.23 0.87 -2.29
CA VAL A 35 -13.46 -0.26 -2.81
C VAL A 35 -14.31 -0.95 -3.88
N LEU A 36 -13.73 -1.12 -5.06
CA LEU A 36 -14.32 -1.90 -6.15
C LEU A 36 -13.46 -3.15 -6.35
N ILE A 37 -14.09 -4.31 -6.24
CA ILE A 37 -13.47 -5.61 -6.49
C ILE A 37 -14.21 -6.22 -7.68
N TYR A 38 -13.45 -6.60 -8.69
CA TYR A 38 -13.99 -7.24 -9.89
C TYR A 38 -13.42 -8.64 -10.03
N ASP A 39 -14.30 -9.62 -10.16
CA ASP A 39 -13.98 -10.98 -10.53
C ASP A 39 -14.38 -11.19 -11.99
N GLU A 40 -13.38 -11.38 -12.85
CA GLU A 40 -13.56 -11.50 -14.29
C GLU A 40 -14.23 -12.84 -14.67
N ALA A 41 -13.82 -13.94 -14.04
CA ALA A 41 -14.38 -15.28 -14.31
C ALA A 41 -15.85 -15.36 -13.90
N ALA A 42 -16.18 -14.80 -12.73
CA ALA A 42 -17.56 -14.74 -12.23
C ALA A 42 -18.39 -13.61 -12.87
N LYS A 43 -17.76 -12.69 -13.61
CA LYS A 43 -18.37 -11.45 -14.13
C LYS A 43 -19.08 -10.65 -13.03
N LEU A 44 -18.49 -10.64 -11.83
CA LEU A 44 -19.07 -10.05 -10.63
C LEU A 44 -18.30 -8.81 -10.22
N GLN A 45 -19.02 -7.73 -9.92
CA GLN A 45 -18.46 -6.51 -9.35
C GLN A 45 -19.04 -6.24 -7.97
N LEU A 46 -18.17 -6.20 -6.96
CA LEU A 46 -18.51 -5.76 -5.61
C LEU A 46 -18.11 -4.29 -5.44
N ARG A 47 -19.04 -3.50 -4.91
CA ARG A 47 -18.80 -2.09 -4.58
C ARG A 47 -19.07 -1.88 -3.10
N LEU A 48 -18.02 -1.56 -2.38
CA LEU A 48 -18.06 -1.29 -0.95
C LEU A 48 -17.84 0.21 -0.75
N SER A 49 -18.64 0.81 0.13
CA SER A 49 -18.46 2.21 0.55
C SER A 49 -18.32 2.20 2.06
N GLY A 50 -17.37 2.96 2.57
CA GLY A 50 -17.02 2.88 3.97
C GLY A 50 -16.04 3.95 4.38
N THR A 51 -15.43 3.77 5.54
CA THR A 51 -14.41 4.68 6.06
C THR A 51 -13.03 4.04 6.04
N ALA A 52 -11.99 4.86 5.88
CA ALA A 52 -10.62 4.40 5.88
C ALA A 52 -9.71 5.29 6.74
N TRP A 53 -8.68 4.66 7.28
CA TRP A 53 -7.67 5.26 8.14
C TRP A 53 -6.32 4.67 7.75
N VAL A 54 -5.27 5.47 7.95
CA VAL A 54 -3.90 5.05 7.67
C VAL A 54 -3.20 4.84 8.99
N GLU A 55 -2.56 3.69 9.14
CA GLU A 55 -1.78 3.31 10.32
C GLU A 55 -0.34 3.01 9.87
N ALA A 56 0.62 3.57 10.58
CA ALA A 56 2.05 3.52 10.23
C ALA A 56 2.92 2.96 11.36
N SER A 57 2.33 2.58 12.49
CA SER A 57 3.02 2.05 13.68
C SER A 57 2.79 0.54 13.83
N ALA A 58 2.18 0.08 14.92
CA ALA A 58 2.19 -1.33 15.35
C ALA A 58 1.63 -2.32 14.31
N GLU A 59 0.47 -2.02 13.69
CA GLU A 59 -0.10 -2.90 12.68
C GLU A 59 0.74 -2.89 11.38
N ALA A 60 1.32 -1.73 11.05
CA ALA A 60 2.24 -1.62 9.92
C ALA A 60 3.56 -2.37 10.17
N ASP A 61 4.11 -2.34 11.39
CA ASP A 61 5.31 -3.10 11.76
C ASP A 61 5.09 -4.60 11.61
N THR A 62 3.95 -5.09 12.08
CA THR A 62 3.59 -6.51 11.96
C THR A 62 3.42 -6.89 10.48
N ALA A 63 2.68 -6.09 9.71
CA ALA A 63 2.49 -6.33 8.27
C ALA A 63 3.80 -6.23 7.48
N TRP A 64 4.71 -5.33 7.88
CA TRP A 64 6.04 -5.21 7.31
C TRP A 64 6.83 -6.49 7.54
N GLN A 65 6.94 -6.94 8.80
CA GLN A 65 7.68 -8.15 9.19
C GLN A 65 7.16 -9.41 8.46
N MET A 66 5.86 -9.50 8.21
CA MET A 66 5.25 -10.61 7.45
C MET A 66 5.45 -10.51 5.93
N SER A 67 5.86 -9.35 5.41
CA SER A 67 6.09 -9.14 3.98
C SER A 67 7.48 -9.64 3.56
N THR A 68 7.60 -10.17 2.34
CA THR A 68 8.91 -10.57 1.81
C THR A 68 9.78 -9.34 1.49
N PRO A 69 11.13 -9.45 1.54
CA PRO A 69 12.01 -8.37 1.12
C PRO A 69 11.72 -7.85 -0.30
N PHE A 70 11.33 -8.75 -1.20
CA PHE A 70 10.97 -8.38 -2.56
C PHE A 70 9.70 -7.50 -2.64
N ALA A 71 8.70 -7.76 -1.79
CA ALA A 71 7.51 -6.92 -1.70
C ALA A 71 7.79 -5.58 -1.01
N ARG A 72 8.68 -5.57 -0.01
CA ARG A 72 9.13 -4.37 0.70
C ARG A 72 9.93 -3.42 -0.20
N ARG A 73 10.57 -3.93 -1.25
CA ARG A 73 11.26 -3.13 -2.28
C ARG A 73 10.39 -2.05 -2.90
N CYS A 74 9.08 -2.28 -3.02
CA CYS A 74 8.16 -1.27 -3.57
C CYS A 74 8.12 0.05 -2.79
N TYR A 75 8.58 0.05 -1.54
CA TYR A 75 8.64 1.23 -0.67
C TYR A 75 10.02 1.90 -0.66
N MET A 76 10.95 1.42 -1.50
CA MET A 76 12.26 2.05 -1.76
C MET A 76 12.20 3.13 -2.84
N ALA A 77 11.01 3.47 -3.34
CA ALA A 77 10.88 4.43 -4.44
C ALA A 77 11.47 5.81 -4.05
N ASP A 78 12.31 6.36 -4.93
CA ASP A 78 13.05 7.61 -4.71
C ASP A 78 12.09 8.79 -4.51
N VAL A 79 11.01 8.82 -5.29
CA VAL A 79 9.93 9.81 -5.20
C VAL A 79 8.62 9.16 -4.81
N ALA A 80 7.71 9.96 -4.27
CA ALA A 80 6.39 9.48 -3.86
C ALA A 80 5.62 8.88 -5.06
N PRO A 81 4.90 7.76 -4.87
CA PRO A 81 4.09 7.20 -5.95
C PRO A 81 2.99 8.18 -6.39
N GLY A 82 2.95 8.46 -7.69
CA GLY A 82 2.05 9.44 -8.31
C GLY A 82 2.72 10.79 -8.61
N THR A 83 3.99 10.98 -8.22
CA THR A 83 4.79 12.13 -8.66
C THR A 83 4.96 12.12 -10.18
N VAL A 84 4.79 13.29 -10.80
CA VAL A 84 5.00 13.48 -12.25
C VAL A 84 6.49 13.35 -12.57
N VAL A 85 6.78 12.65 -13.68
CA VAL A 85 8.14 12.42 -14.17
C VAL A 85 8.19 12.69 -15.68
N ASP A 86 9.31 13.21 -16.16
CA ASP A 86 9.48 13.56 -17.58
C ASP A 86 9.72 12.33 -18.47
N THR A 87 10.27 11.25 -17.89
CA THR A 87 10.58 10.01 -18.61
C THR A 87 10.05 8.79 -17.85
N PRO A 88 9.67 7.69 -18.55
CA PRO A 88 9.28 6.45 -17.91
C PRO A 88 10.35 5.94 -16.93
N THR A 89 9.93 5.53 -15.74
CA THR A 89 10.82 4.99 -14.69
C THR A 89 10.05 3.98 -13.85
N SER A 90 10.77 3.03 -13.23
CA SER A 90 10.21 2.17 -12.18
C SER A 90 9.99 2.93 -10.86
N GLY A 91 10.60 4.11 -10.72
CA GLY A 91 10.63 4.91 -9.50
C GLY A 91 11.57 4.38 -8.43
N LEU A 92 12.24 3.24 -8.67
CA LEU A 92 13.22 2.65 -7.76
C LEU A 92 14.63 3.16 -8.04
N PRO A 93 15.51 3.14 -7.03
CA PRO A 93 16.93 3.35 -7.23
C PRO A 93 17.49 2.34 -8.25
N SER A 94 18.30 2.81 -9.19
CA SER A 94 18.83 1.99 -10.29
C SER A 94 19.58 0.73 -9.82
N TRP A 95 20.23 0.80 -8.66
CA TRP A 95 21.01 -0.31 -8.11
C TRP A 95 20.17 -1.50 -7.60
N ILE A 96 18.87 -1.29 -7.33
CA ILE A 96 17.94 -2.34 -6.86
C ILE A 96 16.90 -2.74 -7.90
N GLU A 97 16.93 -2.11 -9.08
CA GLU A 97 16.02 -2.45 -10.16
C GLU A 97 16.24 -3.90 -10.62
N GLY A 98 15.15 -4.68 -10.68
CA GLY A 98 15.20 -6.11 -11.00
C GLY A 98 15.85 -7.02 -9.93
N ARG A 99 16.27 -6.48 -8.79
CA ARG A 99 16.99 -7.23 -7.74
C ARG A 99 16.16 -7.36 -6.47
N LYS A 100 16.41 -8.42 -5.69
CA LYS A 100 15.83 -8.60 -4.35
C LYS A 100 16.77 -7.96 -3.33
N PRO A 101 16.29 -7.02 -2.49
CA PRO A 101 17.13 -6.41 -1.46
C PRO A 101 17.38 -7.37 -0.30
N ASP A 102 18.49 -7.16 0.40
CA ASP A 102 18.68 -7.68 1.76
C ASP A 102 17.97 -6.80 2.80
N GLU A 103 17.94 -7.24 4.06
CA GLU A 103 17.24 -6.51 5.13
C GLU A 103 17.93 -5.17 5.47
N ALA A 104 19.26 -5.07 5.34
CA ALA A 104 20.00 -3.86 5.63
C ALA A 104 19.69 -2.74 4.62
N GLN A 105 19.40 -3.12 3.37
CA GLN A 105 18.99 -2.21 2.29
C GLN A 105 17.57 -1.66 2.45
N LEU A 106 16.75 -2.27 3.31
CA LEU A 106 15.33 -1.94 3.46
C LEU A 106 15.04 -0.93 4.58
N ILE A 107 16.05 -0.49 5.33
CA ILE A 107 15.89 0.35 6.53
C ILE A 107 15.01 1.57 6.24
N HIS A 108 15.30 2.33 5.18
CA HIS A 108 14.53 3.52 4.81
C HIS A 108 13.20 3.22 4.11
N ALA A 109 13.03 2.01 3.58
CA ALA A 109 11.79 1.62 2.93
C ALA A 109 10.65 1.47 3.94
N ARG A 110 10.97 1.16 5.21
CA ARG A 110 9.98 1.06 6.28
C ARG A 110 9.29 2.39 6.55
N ASP A 111 10.01 3.51 6.49
CA ASP A 111 9.45 4.86 6.74
C ASP A 111 8.35 5.22 5.74
N ASN A 112 8.41 4.65 4.54
CA ASN A 112 7.42 4.86 3.50
C ASN A 112 6.24 3.89 3.59
N PHE A 113 6.33 2.84 4.41
CA PHE A 113 5.31 1.80 4.52
C PHE A 113 4.20 2.17 5.50
N ALA A 114 2.96 2.02 5.05
CA ALA A 114 1.79 2.10 5.90
C ALA A 114 0.75 1.04 5.51
N VAL A 115 -0.14 0.75 6.46
CA VAL A 115 -1.35 -0.01 6.19
C VAL A 115 -2.54 0.94 6.12
N LEU A 116 -3.44 0.67 5.19
CA LEU A 116 -4.73 1.34 5.10
C LEU A 116 -5.80 0.36 5.57
N LEU A 117 -6.55 0.76 6.57
CA LEU A 117 -7.63 0.00 7.17
C LEU A 117 -8.96 0.56 6.69
N PHE A 118 -9.72 -0.25 5.97
CA PHE A 118 -11.03 0.11 5.44
C PHE A 118 -12.12 -0.66 6.19
N PHE A 119 -13.16 0.05 6.61
CA PHE A 119 -14.29 -0.48 7.37
C PHE A 119 -15.58 -0.26 6.58
N ILE A 120 -16.33 -1.34 6.39
CA ILE A 120 -17.61 -1.39 5.65
C ILE A 120 -18.76 -1.09 6.59
#